data_AF-A0A0S7BDR5-F1
#
_entry.id   AF-A0A0S7BDR5-F1
#
_cell.length_a   1.000
_cell.length_b   1.000
_cell.length_c   1.000
_cell.angle_alpha   90.00
_cell.angle_beta   90.00
_cell.angle_gamma   90.00
#
_symmetry.space_group_name_H-M   'P 1'
#
loop_
_entity.id
_entity.type
_entity.pdbx_description
1 polymer ?
#
loop_
_entity_poly.entity_id
_entity_poly.type
_entity_poly.pdbx_seq_one_letter_code
_entity_poly.pdbx_strand_id
1 'polypeptide(L)'
;MAAATGALAGMAIQSSTVHGVTAAVLAPQPVDLAFNGRLLRGTADGRVLESGDNGQTWQQTADFGSHCAVLDLMERDGQVFAKVGLRNMHFTLSSPDARVWRTLRNSAA
;
A
#
# COMPACT_ATOMS: atom_id res chain seq x y z
N MET A 1 21.44 34.76 -2.94
CA MET A 1 20.39 35.79 -3.02
C MET A 1 19.28 35.26 -3.90
N ALA A 2 18.04 35.59 -3.54
CA ALA A 2 16.78 34.98 -3.95
C ALA A 2 16.38 35.18 -5.43
N ALA A 3 15.52 34.28 -5.92
CA ALA A 3 14.29 34.66 -6.63
C ALA A 3 13.27 33.51 -6.56
N ALA A 4 12.08 33.83 -6.06
CA ALA A 4 10.91 32.98 -5.95
C ALA A 4 10.08 32.99 -7.25
N THR A 5 9.32 31.93 -7.53
CA THR A 5 8.10 31.87 -8.40
C THR A 5 7.71 30.39 -8.54
N GLY A 6 6.46 29.92 -8.39
CA GLY A 6 5.20 30.54 -8.05
C GLY A 6 4.25 29.46 -7.51
N ALA A 7 3.34 29.87 -6.64
CA ALA A 7 2.27 29.04 -6.12
C ALA A 7 1.19 28.81 -7.20
N LEU A 8 0.69 27.58 -7.31
CA LEU A 8 -0.63 27.32 -7.88
C LEU A 8 -1.52 26.76 -6.78
N ALA A 9 -2.43 27.62 -6.34
CA ALA A 9 -3.61 27.24 -5.57
C ALA A 9 -4.49 26.34 -6.44
N GLY A 10 -4.92 25.22 -5.88
CA GLY A 10 -5.85 24.30 -6.52
C GLY A 10 -6.48 23.38 -5.49
N MET A 11 -7.36 23.94 -4.64
CA MET A 11 -8.31 23.12 -3.90
C MET A 11 -9.24 22.44 -4.91
N ALA A 12 -9.31 21.12 -4.90
CA ALA A 12 -10.46 20.38 -5.40
C ALA A 12 -10.60 19.09 -4.58
N ILE A 13 -11.37 19.16 -3.49
CA ILE A 13 -12.01 17.98 -2.92
C ILE A 13 -13.21 17.71 -3.82
N GLN A 14 -13.07 16.87 -4.85
CA GLN A 14 -14.23 16.35 -5.57
C GLN A 14 -14.61 14.98 -5.01
N SER A 15 -15.57 15.03 -4.08
CA SER A 15 -16.34 13.86 -3.70
C SER A 15 -17.35 13.51 -4.80
N SER A 16 -17.49 12.21 -5.05
CA SER A 16 -18.64 11.55 -5.66
C SER A 16 -18.87 11.75 -7.16
N THR A 17 -18.39 10.79 -7.94
CA THR A 17 -19.16 10.27 -9.08
C THR A 17 -19.16 8.74 -9.01
N VAL A 18 -20.22 8.16 -8.45
CA VAL A 18 -20.49 6.72 -8.63
C VAL A 18 -21.18 6.58 -9.99
N HIS A 19 -20.39 6.39 -11.05
CA HIS A 19 -20.90 6.04 -12.37
C HIS A 19 -20.16 4.83 -12.92
N GLY A 20 -20.92 3.77 -13.17
CA GLY A 20 -20.48 2.63 -13.97
C GLY A 20 -19.99 1.44 -13.15
N VAL A 21 -20.92 0.69 -12.56
CA VAL A 21 -20.70 -0.76 -12.36
C VAL A 21 -20.74 -1.46 -13.73
N THR A 22 -19.80 -1.12 -14.59
CA THR A 22 -19.27 -2.06 -15.58
C THR A 22 -18.48 -3.08 -14.79
N ALA A 23 -18.73 -4.37 -15.02
CA ALA A 23 -18.07 -5.48 -14.35
C ALA A 23 -16.54 -5.28 -14.37
N ALA A 24 -16.01 -4.63 -13.34
CA ALA A 24 -14.60 -4.61 -13.06
C ALA A 24 -14.29 -6.05 -12.75
N VAL A 25 -13.55 -6.69 -13.66
CA VAL A 25 -12.78 -7.89 -13.34
C VAL A 25 -12.27 -7.70 -11.91
N LEU A 26 -12.60 -8.63 -11.01
CA LEU A 26 -12.29 -8.59 -9.59
C LEU A 26 -10.77 -8.71 -9.38
N ALA A 27 -10.01 -7.77 -9.92
CA ALA A 27 -8.62 -7.57 -9.62
C ALA A 27 -8.58 -7.05 -8.17
N PRO A 28 -7.67 -7.58 -7.34
CA PRO A 28 -7.46 -7.06 -5.99
C PRO A 28 -7.24 -5.54 -6.10
N GLN A 29 -8.07 -4.77 -5.40
CA GLN A 29 -7.85 -3.33 -5.33
C GLN A 29 -6.61 -3.06 -4.48
N PRO A 30 -5.85 -1.99 -4.76
CA PRO A 30 -4.77 -1.60 -3.87
C PRO A 30 -5.30 -1.33 -2.46
N VAL A 31 -4.52 -1.73 -1.46
CA VAL A 31 -4.86 -1.56 -0.04
C VAL A 31 -3.94 -0.50 0.57
N ASP A 32 -4.50 0.47 1.29
CA ASP A 32 -3.74 1.60 1.84
C ASP A 32 -3.71 1.55 3.37
N LEU A 33 -2.56 1.89 3.97
CA LEU A 33 -2.35 1.94 5.41
C LEU A 33 -1.54 3.19 5.79
N ALA A 34 -2.01 3.95 6.78
CA ALA A 34 -1.18 5.00 7.40
C ALA A 34 -0.29 4.37 8.48
N PHE A 35 1.02 4.62 8.43
CA PHE A 35 2.00 4.08 9.37
C PHE A 35 3.09 5.11 9.64
N ASN A 36 3.39 5.48 10.88
CA ASN A 36 4.50 6.40 11.23
C ASN A 36 4.58 7.69 10.36
N GLY A 37 3.43 8.33 10.12
CA GLY A 37 3.38 9.60 9.36
C GLY A 37 3.55 9.49 7.85
N ARG A 38 3.52 8.27 7.29
CA ARG A 38 3.55 7.97 5.85
C ARG A 38 2.36 7.10 5.47
N LEU A 39 2.07 7.05 4.17
CA LEU A 39 1.11 6.11 3.61
C LEU A 39 1.85 4.93 2.98
N LEU A 40 1.30 3.75 3.15
CA LEU A 40 1.72 2.51 2.51
C LEU A 40 0.61 2.05 1.59
N ARG A 41 0.97 1.48 0.44
CA ARG A 41 0.05 0.89 -0.54
C ARG A 41 0.51 -0.48 -0.95
N GLY A 42 -0.30 -1.49 -0.67
CA GLY A 42 -0.14 -2.84 -1.19
C GLY A 42 -0.84 -2.98 -2.53
N THR A 43 -0.20 -3.64 -3.49
CA THR A 43 -0.75 -3.79 -4.85
C THR A 43 -1.02 -5.25 -5.21
N ALA A 44 -1.88 -5.45 -6.21
CA ALA A 44 -2.23 -6.78 -6.72
C ALA A 44 -1.05 -7.51 -7.39
N ASP A 45 -0.04 -6.78 -7.87
CA ASP A 45 1.19 -7.32 -8.44
C ASP A 45 2.30 -7.50 -7.38
N GLY A 46 1.95 -7.43 -6.10
CA GLY A 46 2.84 -7.81 -5.00
C GLY A 46 3.85 -6.78 -4.58
N ARG A 47 3.66 -5.52 -4.97
CA ARG A 47 4.50 -4.41 -4.52
C ARG A 47 3.92 -3.78 -3.26
N VAL A 48 4.81 -3.25 -2.45
CA VAL A 48 4.48 -2.27 -1.40
C VAL A 48 5.12 -0.95 -1.79
N LEU A 49 4.30 0.08 -1.82
CA LEU A 49 4.70 1.45 -2.13
C LEU A 49 4.57 2.30 -0.86
N GLU A 50 5.41 3.31 -0.73
CA GLU A 50 5.41 4.29 0.36
C GLU A 50 5.25 5.70 -0.20
N SER A 51 4.47 6.53 0.47
CA SER A 51 4.32 7.94 0.20
C SER A 51 4.57 8.77 1.46
N GLY A 52 5.46 9.76 1.35
CA GLY A 52 5.75 10.73 2.41
C GLY A 52 5.01 12.07 2.24
N ASP A 53 4.19 12.20 1.21
CA ASP A 53 3.55 13.46 0.80
C ASP A 53 2.02 13.31 0.64
N ASN A 54 1.42 12.49 1.51
CA ASN A 54 -0.02 12.19 1.54
C ASN A 54 -0.57 11.62 0.23
N GLY A 55 0.21 10.75 -0.43
CA GLY A 55 -0.22 9.99 -1.61
C GLY A 55 0.01 10.71 -2.93
N GLN A 56 0.72 11.84 -2.95
CA GLN A 56 1.05 12.57 -4.18
C GLN A 56 2.13 11.85 -4.99
N THR A 57 3.15 11.32 -4.32
CA THR A 57 4.20 10.50 -4.91
C THR A 57 4.36 9.19 -4.15
N TRP A 58 4.72 8.14 -4.89
CA TRP A 58 4.85 6.79 -4.37
C TRP A 58 6.20 6.20 -4.77
N GLN A 59 6.90 5.62 -3.82
CA GLN A 59 8.19 4.95 -4.01
C GLN A 59 8.05 3.49 -3.60
N GLN A 60 8.55 2.58 -4.42
CA GLN A 60 8.52 1.15 -4.09
C GLN A 60 9.47 0.86 -2.91
N THR A 61 8.96 0.18 -1.88
CA THR A 61 9.75 -0.27 -0.72
C THR A 61 9.93 -1.78 -0.68
N ALA A 62 8.98 -2.54 -1.25
CA ALA A 62 9.10 -3.99 -1.37
C ALA A 62 8.46 -4.51 -2.66
N ASP A 63 8.93 -5.67 -3.09
CA ASP A 63 8.39 -6.44 -4.21
C ASP A 63 8.43 -7.93 -3.83
N PHE A 64 7.26 -8.52 -3.69
CA PHE A 64 7.08 -9.95 -3.38
C PHE A 64 6.95 -10.81 -4.64
N GLY A 65 6.99 -10.19 -5.83
CA GLY A 65 6.79 -10.80 -7.13
C GLY A 65 5.35 -10.65 -7.64
N SER A 66 5.20 -10.62 -8.97
CA SER A 66 3.93 -10.38 -9.67
C SER A 66 2.80 -11.39 -9.39
N HIS A 67 3.13 -12.52 -8.79
CA HIS A 67 2.17 -13.56 -8.40
C HIS A 67 1.72 -13.46 -6.93
N CYS A 68 2.26 -12.50 -6.17
CA CYS A 68 2.12 -12.38 -4.73
C CYS A 68 1.28 -11.14 -4.36
N ALA A 69 -0.01 -11.13 -4.68
CA ALA A 69 -0.88 -9.98 -4.43
C ALA A 69 -0.89 -9.57 -2.95
N VAL A 70 -0.68 -8.29 -2.64
CA VAL A 70 -0.89 -7.77 -1.29
C VAL A 70 -2.40 -7.58 -1.10
N LEU A 71 -3.00 -8.42 -0.26
CA LEU A 71 -4.44 -8.50 -0.04
C LEU A 71 -4.90 -7.60 1.11
N ASP A 72 -4.02 -7.34 2.07
CA ASP A 72 -4.32 -6.53 3.26
C ASP A 72 -3.03 -5.97 3.87
N LEU A 73 -3.13 -4.80 4.48
CA LEU A 73 -2.08 -4.14 5.25
C LEU A 73 -2.68 -3.66 6.58
N MET A 74 -2.08 -4.05 7.69
CA MET A 74 -2.51 -3.63 9.02
C MET A 74 -1.31 -3.21 9.87
N GLU A 75 -1.52 -2.22 10.74
CA GLU A 75 -0.57 -1.86 11.78
C GLU A 75 -0.99 -2.54 13.09
N ARG A 76 -0.01 -3.08 13.82
CA ARG A 76 -0.18 -3.60 15.18
C ARG A 76 1.13 -3.52 15.93
N ASP A 77 1.10 -2.95 17.13
CA ASP A 77 2.24 -2.85 18.05
C ASP A 77 3.48 -2.21 17.41
N GLY A 78 3.29 -1.20 16.56
CA GLY A 78 4.35 -0.50 15.85
C GLY A 78 4.95 -1.29 14.68
N GLN A 79 4.34 -2.41 14.29
CA GLN A 79 4.74 -3.23 13.15
C GLN A 79 3.64 -3.26 12.09
N VAL A 80 4.05 -3.35 10.84
CA VAL A 80 3.16 -3.54 9.70
C VAL A 80 3.08 -5.02 9.38
N PHE A 81 1.87 -5.51 9.18
CA PHE A 81 1.59 -6.85 8.72
C PHE A 81 0.96 -6.78 7.33
N ALA A 82 1.49 -7.57 6.41
CA ALA A 82 0.97 -7.71 5.06
C ALA A 82 0.42 -9.13 4.90
N LYS A 83 -0.85 -9.24 4.52
CA LYS A 83 -1.41 -10.50 4.04
C LYS A 83 -1.15 -10.57 2.55
N VAL A 84 -0.36 -11.56 2.14
CA VAL A 84 0.05 -11.74 0.75
C VAL A 84 -0.52 -13.04 0.21
N GLY A 85 -1.22 -12.97 -0.91
CA GLY A 85 -1.81 -14.10 -1.61
C GLY A 85 -0.92 -14.59 -2.75
N LEU A 86 -0.67 -15.90 -2.81
CA LEU A 86 0.02 -16.57 -3.89
C LEU A 86 -0.84 -17.74 -4.38
N ARG A 87 -1.47 -17.58 -5.54
CA ARG A 87 -2.41 -18.57 -6.11
C ARG A 87 -3.52 -18.91 -5.11
N ASN A 88 -3.52 -20.13 -4.56
CA ASN A 88 -4.53 -20.61 -3.59
C ASN A 88 -4.02 -20.55 -2.14
N MET A 89 -2.84 -19.96 -1.93
CA MET A 89 -2.20 -19.85 -0.61
C MET A 89 -2.17 -18.38 -0.20
N HIS A 90 -2.07 -18.15 1.10
CA HIS A 90 -1.72 -16.84 1.63
C HIS A 90 -0.71 -17.01 2.76
N PHE A 91 0.10 -15.99 2.97
CA PHE A 91 1.05 -15.89 4.06
C PHE A 91 0.99 -14.49 4.64
N THR A 92 1.39 -14.37 5.90
CA THR A 92 1.50 -13.06 6.56
C THR A 92 2.98 -12.73 6.71
N LEU A 93 3.36 -11.54 6.26
CA LEU A 93 4.68 -10.98 6.56
C LEU A 93 4.52 -9.90 7.62
N SER A 94 5.52 -9.74 8.48
CA SER A 94 5.64 -8.56 9.33
C SER A 94 6.87 -7.73 8.94
N SER A 95 6.76 -6.44 9.18
CA SER A 95 7.85 -5.49 8.99
C SER A 95 7.80 -4.41 10.07
N PRO A 96 8.92 -4.10 10.74
CA PRO A 96 8.97 -2.99 11.70
C PRO A 96 8.99 -1.61 11.02
N ASP A 97 9.32 -1.54 9.73
CA ASP A 97 9.60 -0.28 9.02
C ASP A 97 8.97 -0.21 7.61
N ALA A 98 8.16 -1.21 7.24
CA ALA A 98 7.59 -1.42 5.90
C ALA A 98 8.61 -1.55 4.76
N ARG A 99 9.88 -1.83 5.09
CA ARG A 99 10.99 -1.97 4.15
C ARG A 99 11.65 -3.34 4.27
N VAL A 100 11.78 -3.84 5.49
CA VAL A 100 12.31 -5.19 5.77
C VAL A 100 11.19 -6.11 6.19
N TRP A 101 10.86 -7.09 5.35
CA TRP A 101 9.76 -8.00 5.57
C TRP A 101 10.24 -9.39 5.99
N ARG A 102 9.55 -9.99 6.95
CA ARG A 102 9.80 -11.36 7.43
C ARG A 102 8.51 -12.16 7.37
N THR A 103 8.56 -13.33 6.76
CA THR A 103 7.43 -14.26 6.79
C THR A 103 7.22 -14.75 8.22
N LEU A 104 6.02 -14.55 8.76
CA LEU A 104 5.63 -15.16 10.01
C LEU A 104 5.41 -16.64 9.74
N ARG A 105 6.25 -17.49 10.32
CA ARG A 105 5.97 -18.93 10.36
C ARG A 105 4.85 -19.12 11.37
N ASN A 106 3.73 -19.69 10.95
CA ASN A 106 2.75 -20.19 11.89
C ASN A 106 3.45 -21.34 12.65
N SER A 107 3.81 -21.13 13.92
CA SER A 107 4.18 -22.25 14.77
C SER A 107 2.91 -23.07 14.98
N ALA A 108 2.85 -24.26 14.38
CA ALA A 108 1.89 -25.25 14.82
C ALA A 108 2.16 -25.49 16.31
N ALA A 109 1.19 -25.15 17.15
CA ALA A 109 1.14 -25.55 18.55
C ALA A 109 0.91 -27.07 18.64
#